data_AF-A0A099TIN1-F1
#
_entry.id   AF-A0A099TIN1-F1
#
_cell.length_a   1.000
_cell.length_b   1.000
_cell.length_c   1.000
_cell.angle_alpha   90.00
_cell.angle_beta   90.00
_cell.angle_gamma   90.00
#
_symmetry.space_group_name_H-M   'P 1'
#
loop_
_entity.id
_entity.type
_entity.pdbx_description
1 polymer ?
#
loop_
_entity_poly.entity_id
_entity_poly.type
_entity_poly.pdbx_seq_one_letter_code
_entity_poly.pdbx_strand_id
1 'polypeptide(L)'
;MKIFEFIIAMSIMAILFSFFNIKHNHALQVAHHTLQSHLKMMQVLSLSDMNEFVELRSVDYFAQKYPSINRTALLSYHQNAMWQMQFHLGRIYTTNSYSIYIDTPRSAQTTNFDGRPMAGDIIAKDLDRRCISGYSNTNTAVDCKNNTLTEVRLKERFGVDNILVESDGFCQERDTARIYFDSLGRPYCGRIPMPLQNVFKIILLKNAQQKHLCILPYSGLITAEC
;
A
#
# COMPACT_ATOMS: atom_id res chain seq x y z
N MET A 1 52.17 -37.25 10.80
CA MET A 1 51.22 -36.53 11.68
C MET A 1 50.69 -35.22 11.09
N LYS A 2 51.53 -34.31 10.57
CA LYS A 2 51.07 -32.98 10.11
C LYS A 2 50.08 -32.95 8.93
N ILE A 3 50.12 -33.93 8.03
CA ILE A 3 49.21 -34.00 6.87
C ILE A 3 47.78 -34.36 7.29
N PHE A 4 47.64 -35.27 8.26
CA PHE A 4 46.34 -35.72 8.75
C PHE A 4 45.61 -34.60 9.50
N GLU A 5 46.34 -33.82 10.30
CA GLU A 5 45.83 -32.62 10.97
C GLU A 5 45.35 -31.56 9.96
N PHE A 6 46.08 -31.38 8.85
CA PHE A 6 45.71 -30.43 7.80
C PHE A 6 44.43 -30.83 7.07
N ILE A 7 44.25 -32.12 6.79
CA ILE A 7 43.02 -32.66 6.17
C ILE A 7 41.82 -32.45 7.10
N ILE A 8 41.99 -32.71 8.39
CA ILE A 8 40.91 -32.49 9.39
C ILE A 8 40.57 -31.00 9.48
N ALA A 9 41.57 -30.10 9.54
CA ALA A 9 41.35 -28.66 9.60
C ALA A 9 40.60 -28.13 8.36
N MET A 10 41.00 -28.57 7.16
CA MET A 10 40.33 -28.21 5.91
C MET A 10 38.89 -28.75 5.85
N SER A 11 38.66 -29.96 6.35
CA SER A 11 37.33 -30.59 6.39
C SER A 11 36.39 -29.82 7.33
N ILE A 12 36.88 -29.44 8.50
CA ILE A 12 36.11 -28.61 9.46
C ILE A 12 35.82 -27.23 8.85
N MET A 13 36.80 -26.61 8.17
CA MET A 13 36.60 -25.32 7.53
C MET A 13 35.54 -25.41 6.41
N ALA A 14 35.59 -26.44 5.57
CA ALA A 14 34.60 -26.66 4.51
C ALA A 14 33.18 -26.88 5.07
N ILE A 15 33.05 -27.66 6.16
CA ILE A 15 31.78 -27.85 6.86
C ILE A 15 31.27 -26.52 7.41
N LEU A 16 32.12 -25.72 8.08
CA LEU A 16 31.73 -24.41 8.60
C LEU A 16 31.31 -23.43 7.50
N PHE A 17 32.01 -23.39 6.36
CA PHE A 17 31.64 -22.55 5.22
C PHE A 17 30.38 -23.01 4.49
N SER A 18 30.01 -24.30 4.58
CA SER A 18 28.77 -24.82 4.00
C SER A 18 27.50 -24.28 4.67
N PHE A 19 27.59 -23.85 5.94
CA PHE A 19 26.45 -23.32 6.70
C PHE A 19 26.20 -21.81 6.53
N PHE A 20 27.05 -21.07 5.80
CA PHE A 20 26.96 -19.60 5.71
C PHE A 20 25.96 -19.05 4.68
N ASN A 21 25.10 -19.89 4.10
CA ASN A 21 24.23 -19.48 2.97
C ASN A 21 22.75 -19.26 3.31
N ILE A 22 22.42 -18.87 4.54
CA ILE A 22 21.10 -18.29 4.82
C ILE A 22 21.17 -16.78 4.53
N LYS A 23 21.09 -16.40 3.26
CA LYS A 23 20.87 -15.01 2.87
C LYS A 23 19.43 -14.62 3.23
N HIS A 24 19.13 -14.39 4.51
CA HIS A 24 17.87 -13.79 4.90
C HIS A 24 17.88 -12.32 4.49
N ASN A 25 17.01 -11.97 3.54
CA ASN A 25 16.85 -10.58 3.12
C ASN A 25 16.01 -9.84 4.16
N HIS A 26 16.68 -9.42 5.23
CA HIS A 26 16.08 -8.67 6.34
C HIS A 26 15.25 -7.48 5.84
N ALA A 27 15.73 -6.77 4.82
CA ALA A 27 14.99 -5.65 4.23
C ALA A 27 13.66 -6.08 3.57
N LEU A 28 13.61 -7.23 2.88
CA LEU A 28 12.35 -7.76 2.33
C LEU A 28 11.38 -8.16 3.45
N GLN A 29 11.89 -8.73 4.54
CA GLN A 29 11.08 -9.08 5.71
C GLN A 29 10.52 -7.83 6.40
N VAL A 30 11.30 -6.76 6.55
CA VAL A 30 10.84 -5.49 7.12
C VAL A 30 9.80 -4.83 6.19
N ALA A 31 10.04 -4.82 4.88
CA ALA A 31 9.09 -4.32 3.89
C ALA A 31 7.74 -5.06 3.98
N HIS A 32 7.77 -6.39 4.09
CA HIS A 32 6.57 -7.23 4.25
C HIS A 32 5.79 -6.90 5.53
N HIS A 33 6.45 -6.81 6.68
CA HIS A 33 5.78 -6.43 7.94
C HIS A 33 5.23 -5.01 7.91
N THR A 34 5.97 -4.08 7.30
CA THR A 34 5.54 -2.69 7.15
C THR A 34 4.25 -2.62 6.34
N LEU A 35 4.22 -3.31 5.19
CA LEU A 35 3.02 -3.41 4.35
C LEU A 35 1.86 -4.04 5.11
N GLN A 36 2.09 -5.15 5.82
CA GLN A 36 1.04 -5.80 6.61
C GLN A 36 0.48 -4.86 7.69
N SER A 37 1.34 -4.13 8.39
CA SER A 37 0.95 -3.15 9.41
C SER A 37 0.09 -2.04 8.79
N HIS A 38 0.50 -1.49 7.66
CA HIS A 38 -0.25 -0.44 6.96
C HIS A 38 -1.59 -0.93 6.38
N LEU A 39 -1.67 -2.17 5.90
CA LEU A 39 -2.96 -2.78 5.50
C LEU A 39 -3.91 -2.92 6.70
N LYS A 40 -3.42 -3.39 7.85
CA LYS A 40 -4.21 -3.48 9.09
C LYS A 40 -4.62 -2.11 9.59
N MET A 41 -3.73 -1.12 9.52
CA MET A 41 -4.05 0.26 9.84
C MET A 41 -5.17 0.78 8.94
N MET A 42 -5.13 0.50 7.63
CA MET A 42 -6.20 0.88 6.72
C MET A 42 -7.54 0.22 7.05
N GLN A 43 -7.54 -1.05 7.49
CA GLN A 43 -8.75 -1.69 7.99
C GLN A 43 -9.33 -0.95 9.18
N VAL A 44 -8.47 -0.63 10.18
CA VAL A 44 -8.89 0.13 11.35
C VAL A 44 -9.46 1.48 10.94
N LEU A 45 -8.79 2.21 10.03
CA LEU A 45 -9.31 3.47 9.49
C LEU A 45 -10.70 3.29 8.86
N SER A 46 -10.89 2.26 8.05
CA SER A 46 -12.18 1.99 7.38
C SER A 46 -13.29 1.65 8.36
N LEU A 47 -12.96 0.98 9.48
CA LEU A 47 -13.91 0.64 10.54
C LEU A 47 -14.22 1.81 11.48
N SER A 48 -13.24 2.67 11.75
CA SER A 48 -13.34 3.75 12.74
C SER A 48 -13.82 5.07 12.16
N ASP A 49 -13.50 5.33 10.90
CA ASP A 49 -13.71 6.63 10.28
C ASP A 49 -15.11 6.66 9.68
N MET A 50 -16.01 7.40 10.32
CA MET A 50 -17.38 7.61 9.86
C MET A 50 -17.39 8.62 8.70
N ASN A 51 -16.67 8.32 7.62
CA ASN A 51 -16.65 9.12 6.39
C ASN A 51 -17.93 8.92 5.57
N GLU A 52 -19.07 8.95 6.23
CA GLU A 52 -20.35 9.12 5.57
C GLU A 52 -20.44 10.60 5.18
N PHE A 53 -19.94 10.94 3.99
CA PHE A 53 -20.10 12.26 3.40
C PHE A 53 -21.56 12.47 2.94
N VAL A 54 -22.50 12.31 3.86
CA VAL A 54 -23.95 12.34 3.62
C VAL A 54 -24.56 13.70 3.94
N GLU A 55 -23.88 14.51 4.77
CA GLU A 55 -24.31 15.86 5.14
C GLU A 55 -23.33 16.93 4.65
N LEU A 56 -23.87 18.07 4.20
CA LEU A 56 -23.08 19.20 3.70
C LEU A 56 -22.10 19.74 4.75
N ARG A 57 -22.50 19.74 6.04
CA ARG A 57 -21.66 20.20 7.14
C ARG A 57 -20.39 19.36 7.31
N SER A 58 -20.50 18.04 7.17
CA SER A 58 -19.36 17.12 7.23
C SER A 58 -18.40 17.39 6.07
N VAL A 59 -18.94 17.60 4.87
CA VAL A 59 -18.15 17.94 3.67
C VAL A 59 -17.47 19.31 3.78
N ASP A 60 -18.11 20.31 4.38
CA ASP A 60 -17.53 21.65 4.55
C ASP A 60 -16.27 21.62 5.43
N TYR A 61 -16.24 20.82 6.50
CA TYR A 61 -15.05 20.64 7.33
C TYR A 61 -13.85 20.13 6.51
N PHE A 62 -14.06 19.10 5.68
CA PHE A 62 -13.01 18.56 4.82
C PHE A 62 -12.61 19.54 3.71
N ALA A 63 -13.57 20.23 3.10
CA ALA A 63 -13.30 21.21 2.05
C ALA A 63 -12.52 22.44 2.56
N GLN A 64 -12.62 22.80 3.85
CA GLN A 64 -11.75 23.82 4.45
C GLN A 64 -10.29 23.36 4.51
N LYS A 65 -10.07 22.08 4.83
CA LYS A 65 -8.73 21.48 4.93
C LYS A 65 -8.14 21.12 3.56
N TYR A 66 -8.99 20.73 2.61
CA TYR A 66 -8.64 20.31 1.25
C TYR A 66 -9.47 21.13 0.23
N PRO A 67 -9.03 22.35 -0.11
CA PRO A 67 -9.84 23.32 -0.87
C PRO A 67 -10.20 22.90 -2.30
N SER A 68 -9.54 21.88 -2.85
CA SER A 68 -9.82 21.40 -4.20
C SER A 68 -10.99 20.40 -4.29
N ILE A 69 -11.55 19.99 -3.14
CA ILE A 69 -12.73 19.11 -3.07
C ILE A 69 -13.96 19.81 -3.67
N ASN A 70 -14.62 19.12 -4.59
CA ASN A 70 -15.96 19.46 -5.07
C ASN A 70 -17.01 18.90 -4.09
N ARG A 71 -17.59 19.80 -3.31
CA ARG A 71 -18.52 19.45 -2.22
C ARG A 71 -19.77 18.72 -2.70
N THR A 72 -20.39 19.23 -3.75
CA THR A 72 -21.63 18.68 -4.33
C THR A 72 -21.39 17.29 -4.91
N ALA A 73 -20.26 17.10 -5.60
CA ALA A 73 -19.88 15.80 -6.11
C ALA A 73 -19.54 14.82 -4.99
N LEU A 74 -18.88 15.27 -3.91
CA LEU A 74 -18.56 14.41 -2.77
C LEU A 74 -19.83 13.91 -2.08
N LEU A 75 -20.84 14.77 -1.88
CA LEU A 75 -22.14 14.35 -1.35
C LEU A 75 -22.84 13.32 -2.27
N SER A 76 -22.80 13.56 -3.58
CA SER A 76 -23.53 12.74 -4.57
C SER A 76 -22.87 11.37 -4.82
N TYR A 77 -21.54 11.28 -4.64
CA TYR A 77 -20.75 10.09 -4.95
C TYR A 77 -19.92 9.62 -3.74
N HIS A 78 -20.41 9.87 -2.52
CA HIS A 78 -19.71 9.57 -1.28
C HIS A 78 -19.33 8.09 -1.15
N GLN A 79 -20.11 7.16 -1.72
CA GLN A 79 -19.79 5.73 -1.73
C GLN A 79 -18.46 5.39 -2.42
N ASN A 80 -17.93 6.26 -3.28
CA ASN A 80 -16.64 6.06 -3.94
C ASN A 80 -15.46 6.57 -3.09
N ALA A 81 -15.73 7.38 -2.06
CA ALA A 81 -14.73 7.99 -1.20
C ALA A 81 -14.36 7.05 -0.03
N MET A 82 -13.91 5.85 -0.37
CA MET A 82 -13.45 4.84 0.59
C MET A 82 -11.95 4.97 0.88
N TRP A 83 -11.53 4.58 2.08
CA TRP A 83 -10.12 4.35 2.38
C TRP A 83 -9.57 3.26 1.46
N GLN A 84 -8.48 3.59 0.76
CA GLN A 84 -7.87 2.71 -0.22
C GLN A 84 -6.37 2.66 -0.07
N MET A 85 -5.79 1.50 -0.37
CA MET A 85 -4.36 1.34 -0.60
C MET A 85 -4.16 1.13 -2.09
N GLN A 86 -3.50 2.11 -2.72
CA GLN A 86 -3.09 2.01 -4.10
C GLN A 86 -1.61 1.60 -4.17
N PHE A 87 -1.34 0.49 -4.82
CA PHE A 87 -0.01 0.07 -5.21
C PHE A 87 0.38 0.75 -6.52
N HIS A 88 1.59 1.29 -6.56
CA HIS A 88 2.20 1.90 -7.75
C HIS A 88 3.20 0.91 -8.34
N LEU A 89 2.77 0.19 -9.38
CA LEU A 89 3.52 -0.91 -10.01
C LEU A 89 4.41 -0.40 -11.18
N GLY A 90 4.00 0.71 -11.81
CA GLY A 90 4.64 1.29 -13.00
C GLY A 90 5.72 2.36 -12.75
N ARG A 91 6.18 2.99 -13.85
CA ARG A 91 7.38 3.86 -13.88
C ARG A 91 7.14 5.37 -13.81
N ILE A 92 5.89 5.83 -13.91
CA ILE A 92 5.69 7.23 -14.35
C ILE A 92 5.96 8.24 -13.22
N TYR A 93 5.74 7.90 -11.94
CA TYR A 93 5.96 8.85 -10.84
C TYR A 93 6.59 8.24 -9.59
N THR A 94 6.25 6.99 -9.25
CA THR A 94 6.78 6.27 -8.07
C THR A 94 6.68 4.77 -8.32
N THR A 95 7.79 4.04 -8.29
CA THR A 95 7.81 2.61 -8.67
C THR A 95 7.94 1.73 -7.43
N ASN A 96 7.14 0.66 -7.38
CA ASN A 96 7.09 -0.28 -6.26
C ASN A 96 6.91 0.45 -4.93
N SER A 97 5.86 1.25 -4.86
CA SER A 97 5.44 1.96 -3.67
C SER A 97 3.94 1.81 -3.47
N TYR A 98 3.42 2.35 -2.38
CA TYR A 98 1.98 2.45 -2.19
C TYR A 98 1.59 3.74 -1.46
N SER A 99 0.32 4.08 -1.54
CA SER A 99 -0.28 5.20 -0.81
C SER A 99 -1.58 4.76 -0.15
N ILE A 100 -1.87 5.28 1.03
CA ILE A 100 -3.17 5.12 1.70
C ILE A 100 -3.90 6.46 1.73
N TYR A 101 -5.08 6.53 1.13
CA TYR A 101 -5.83 7.77 1.00
C TYR A 101 -7.31 7.52 0.73
N ILE A 102 -8.10 8.59 0.75
CA ILE A 102 -9.45 8.66 0.20
C ILE A 102 -9.36 9.54 -1.06
N ASP A 103 -9.74 8.97 -2.20
CA ASP A 103 -9.88 9.73 -3.46
C ASP A 103 -11.12 10.61 -3.34
N THR A 104 -10.95 11.92 -3.51
CA THR A 104 -12.04 12.89 -3.39
C THR A 104 -12.34 13.52 -4.74
N PRO A 105 -13.62 13.83 -5.02
CA PRO A 105 -13.95 14.47 -6.27
C PRO A 105 -13.41 15.89 -6.29
N ARG A 106 -12.71 16.27 -7.35
CA ARG A 106 -12.19 17.65 -7.49
C ARG A 106 -13.11 18.53 -8.32
N SER A 107 -12.94 19.84 -8.18
CA SER A 107 -13.57 20.83 -9.06
C SER A 107 -12.88 20.85 -10.42
N ALA A 108 -13.05 19.79 -11.21
CA ALA A 108 -12.47 19.61 -12.53
C ALA A 108 -13.56 19.25 -13.56
N GLN A 109 -13.38 19.66 -14.83
CA GLN A 109 -14.40 19.44 -15.86
C GLN A 109 -14.55 17.97 -16.30
N THR A 110 -13.50 17.15 -16.14
CA THR A 110 -13.45 15.80 -16.75
C THR A 110 -13.03 14.67 -15.81
N THR A 111 -12.46 14.97 -14.64
CA THR A 111 -11.90 13.96 -13.73
C THR A 111 -12.20 14.32 -12.29
N ASN A 112 -13.34 13.86 -11.78
CA ASN A 112 -13.72 14.02 -10.38
C ASN A 112 -12.84 13.10 -9.51
N PHE A 113 -12.90 11.78 -9.73
CA PHE A 113 -12.05 10.77 -9.09
C PHE A 113 -10.98 10.32 -10.08
N ASP A 114 -9.73 10.72 -9.86
CA ASP A 114 -8.63 10.42 -10.78
C ASP A 114 -7.70 9.30 -10.30
N GLY A 115 -7.97 8.74 -9.12
CA GLY A 115 -7.25 7.61 -8.57
C GLY A 115 -5.78 7.93 -8.31
N ARG A 116 -5.47 9.17 -7.93
CA ARG A 116 -4.12 9.61 -7.59
C ARG A 116 -4.17 10.39 -6.28
N PRO A 117 -3.29 10.11 -5.31
CA PRO A 117 -3.25 10.81 -4.01
C PRO A 117 -2.61 12.21 -4.16
N MET A 118 -3.39 13.17 -4.65
CA MET A 118 -2.97 14.55 -4.89
C MET A 118 -3.56 15.51 -3.85
N ALA A 119 -3.44 16.81 -4.10
CA ALA A 119 -3.76 17.86 -3.12
C ALA A 119 -5.23 17.98 -2.69
N GLY A 120 -6.16 17.27 -3.35
CA GLY A 120 -7.57 17.18 -2.93
C GLY A 120 -7.86 15.99 -2.03
N ASP A 121 -6.96 15.03 -1.99
CA ASP A 121 -7.23 13.72 -1.41
C ASP A 121 -6.87 13.69 0.06
N ILE A 122 -7.64 12.92 0.83
CA ILE A 122 -7.39 12.76 2.26
C ILE A 122 -6.37 11.65 2.42
N ILE A 123 -5.11 12.01 2.62
CA ILE A 123 -4.01 11.05 2.76
C ILE A 123 -3.86 10.62 4.22
N ALA A 124 -3.75 9.31 4.46
CA ALA A 124 -3.53 8.75 5.79
C ALA A 124 -2.20 9.22 6.37
N LYS A 125 -2.15 9.32 7.69
CA LYS A 125 -0.94 9.71 8.42
C LYS A 125 -0.58 8.67 9.46
N ASP A 126 0.71 8.52 9.71
CA ASP A 126 1.19 7.74 10.84
C ASP A 126 1.07 8.53 12.16
N LEU A 127 1.53 7.92 13.26
CA LEU A 127 1.50 8.53 14.59
C LEU A 127 2.31 9.83 14.68
N ASP A 128 3.38 9.94 13.89
CA ASP A 128 4.24 11.13 13.79
C ASP A 128 3.67 12.17 12.82
N ARG A 129 2.43 11.99 12.34
CA ARG A 129 1.73 12.85 11.38
C ARG A 129 2.41 12.94 10.01
N ARG A 130 3.24 11.96 9.65
CA ARG A 130 3.84 11.81 8.31
C ARG A 130 2.83 11.14 7.39
N CYS A 131 2.73 11.64 6.17
CA CYS A 131 1.78 11.12 5.19
C CYS A 131 2.23 9.79 4.60
N ILE A 132 1.33 8.81 4.61
CA ILE A 132 1.54 7.46 4.08
C ILE A 132 1.23 7.48 2.58
N SER A 133 2.11 8.15 1.82
CA SER A 133 1.99 8.25 0.37
C SER A 133 3.33 8.09 -0.31
N GLY A 134 3.39 7.11 -1.23
CA GLY A 134 4.54 6.90 -2.08
C GLY A 134 4.72 8.02 -3.08
N TYR A 135 3.61 8.65 -3.50
CA TYR A 135 3.47 9.60 -4.61
C TYR A 135 4.43 10.81 -4.55
N SER A 136 4.64 11.47 -5.69
CA SER A 136 5.62 12.57 -5.80
C SER A 136 5.26 13.78 -4.94
N ASN A 137 6.27 14.46 -4.37
CA ASN A 137 6.09 15.64 -3.51
C ASN A 137 5.51 16.88 -4.23
N THR A 138 5.46 16.90 -5.56
CA THR A 138 5.05 18.08 -6.34
C THR A 138 3.54 18.33 -6.30
N ASN A 139 2.73 17.27 -6.43
CA ASN A 139 1.27 17.37 -6.58
C ASN A 139 0.47 16.82 -5.38
N THR A 140 1.15 16.48 -4.28
CA THR A 140 0.51 15.98 -3.05
C THR A 140 -0.13 17.12 -2.23
N ALA A 141 -0.96 16.76 -1.24
CA ALA A 141 -1.53 17.68 -0.27
C ALA A 141 -0.45 18.52 0.43
N VAL A 142 -0.77 19.78 0.74
CA VAL A 142 0.21 20.76 1.23
C VAL A 142 0.90 20.27 2.51
N ASP A 143 0.14 19.63 3.39
CA ASP A 143 0.62 19.04 4.65
C ASP A 143 1.45 17.76 4.47
N CYS A 144 1.46 17.18 3.27
CA CYS A 144 2.27 16.03 2.89
C CYS A 144 3.54 16.41 2.13
N LYS A 145 3.68 17.66 1.67
CA LYS A 145 4.90 18.12 0.99
C LYS A 145 6.09 18.01 1.94
N ASN A 146 7.10 17.25 1.54
CA ASN A 146 8.31 16.97 2.34
C ASN A 146 8.04 16.30 3.70
N ASN A 147 6.84 15.74 3.89
CA ASN A 147 6.40 15.08 5.11
C ASN A 147 5.83 13.68 4.80
N THR A 148 6.36 13.02 3.77
CA THR A 148 5.96 11.66 3.38
C THR A 148 6.77 10.62 4.14
N LEU A 149 6.10 9.58 4.65
CA LEU A 149 6.73 8.42 5.25
C LEU A 149 7.54 7.66 4.18
N THR A 150 8.84 7.46 4.39
CA THR A 150 9.72 6.87 3.38
C THR A 150 9.51 5.36 3.20
N GLU A 151 8.96 4.72 4.22
CA GLU A 151 8.74 3.27 4.34
C GLU A 151 7.70 2.74 3.34
N VAL A 152 6.93 3.63 2.72
CA VAL A 152 5.97 3.24 1.66
C VAL A 152 6.61 3.22 0.26
N ARG A 153 7.81 3.79 0.12
CA ARG A 153 8.62 3.76 -1.10
C ARG A 153 9.52 2.52 -1.07
N LEU A 154 8.93 1.35 -1.31
CA LEU A 154 9.56 0.05 -0.98
C LEU A 154 10.84 -0.21 -1.80
N LYS A 155 10.89 0.24 -3.06
CA LYS A 155 12.11 0.17 -3.87
C LYS A 155 13.22 1.02 -3.29
N GLU A 156 12.95 2.29 -3.02
CA GLU A 156 13.93 3.25 -2.53
C GLU A 156 14.42 2.91 -1.12
N ARG A 157 13.51 2.53 -0.23
CA ARG A 157 13.81 2.28 1.19
C ARG A 157 14.37 0.89 1.44
N PHE A 158 13.80 -0.14 0.81
CA PHE A 158 14.10 -1.54 1.10
C PHE A 158 14.70 -2.29 -0.09
N GLY A 159 14.81 -1.68 -1.26
CA GLY A 159 15.31 -2.33 -2.46
C GLY A 159 14.37 -3.39 -3.03
N VAL A 160 13.05 -3.24 -2.86
CA VAL A 160 12.06 -4.15 -3.47
C VAL A 160 12.03 -3.92 -4.99
N ASP A 161 12.32 -4.99 -5.74
CA ASP A 161 12.50 -4.95 -7.19
C ASP A 161 11.17 -4.88 -7.94
N ASN A 162 10.14 -5.56 -7.43
CA ASN A 162 8.79 -5.56 -7.99
C ASN A 162 7.74 -5.78 -6.91
N ILE A 163 6.56 -5.20 -7.13
CA ILE A 163 5.31 -5.60 -6.49
C ILE A 163 4.45 -6.26 -7.56
N LEU A 164 3.95 -7.47 -7.30
CA LEU A 164 2.96 -8.13 -8.14
C LEU A 164 1.66 -8.27 -7.37
N VAL A 165 0.55 -8.18 -8.09
CA VAL A 165 -0.79 -8.39 -7.52
C VAL A 165 -1.50 -9.44 -8.34
N GLU A 166 -1.93 -10.51 -7.68
CA GLU A 166 -2.76 -11.58 -8.22
C GLU A 166 -4.16 -11.46 -7.58
N SER A 167 -5.20 -11.23 -8.38
CA SER A 167 -6.58 -11.09 -7.90
C SER A 167 -7.58 -11.22 -9.04
N ASP A 168 -8.85 -10.87 -8.78
CA ASP A 168 -9.92 -10.82 -9.77
C ASP A 168 -9.53 -9.96 -10.98
N GLY A 169 -10.03 -10.33 -12.17
CA GLY A 169 -9.71 -9.62 -13.41
C GLY A 169 -10.12 -8.15 -13.39
N PHE A 170 -11.20 -7.80 -12.67
CA PHE A 170 -11.63 -6.41 -12.51
C PHE A 170 -10.79 -5.58 -11.52
N CYS A 171 -9.97 -6.24 -10.69
CA CYS A 171 -8.98 -5.56 -9.85
C CYS A 171 -7.75 -5.13 -10.64
N GLN A 172 -7.53 -5.71 -11.83
CA GLN A 172 -6.32 -5.49 -12.62
C GLN A 172 -6.34 -4.12 -13.28
N GLU A 173 -5.30 -3.33 -13.03
CA GLU A 173 -5.09 -2.05 -13.68
C GLU A 173 -3.70 -2.04 -14.29
N ARG A 174 -3.47 -1.16 -15.26
CA ARG A 174 -2.26 -1.20 -16.10
C ARG A 174 -0.96 -1.06 -15.30
N ASP A 175 -0.90 -0.05 -14.44
CA ASP A 175 0.33 0.38 -13.73
C ASP A 175 0.12 0.45 -12.21
N THR A 176 -1.06 0.08 -11.75
CA THR A 176 -1.50 0.23 -10.36
C THR A 176 -2.39 -0.95 -9.97
N ALA A 177 -2.62 -1.10 -8.67
CA ALA A 177 -3.65 -1.99 -8.15
C ALA A 177 -4.21 -1.37 -6.87
N ARG A 178 -5.49 -1.60 -6.58
CA ARG A 178 -6.17 -0.99 -5.44
C ARG A 178 -6.92 -2.03 -4.62
N ILE A 179 -6.84 -1.86 -3.31
CA ILE A 179 -7.68 -2.57 -2.35
C ILE A 179 -8.30 -1.55 -1.40
N TYR A 180 -9.55 -1.79 -1.03
CA TYR A 180 -10.35 -0.99 -0.11
C TYR A 180 -10.91 -1.90 0.98
N PHE A 181 -11.35 -1.30 2.09
CA PHE A 181 -12.23 -1.96 3.04
C PHE A 181 -13.46 -1.09 3.28
N ASP A 182 -14.63 -1.71 3.43
CA ASP A 182 -15.82 -1.01 3.90
C ASP A 182 -15.84 -0.88 5.44
N SER A 183 -16.88 -0.23 5.97
CA SER A 183 -17.11 -0.05 7.40
C SER A 183 -17.38 -1.34 8.18
N LEU A 184 -17.48 -2.48 7.49
CA LEU A 184 -17.59 -3.82 8.06
C LEU A 184 -16.29 -4.63 7.88
N GLY A 185 -15.25 -4.02 7.31
CA GLY A 185 -13.97 -4.68 7.03
C GLY A 185 -13.99 -5.58 5.80
N ARG A 186 -15.05 -5.55 4.98
CA ARG A 186 -15.11 -6.37 3.76
C ARG A 186 -14.22 -5.75 2.68
N PRO A 187 -13.43 -6.56 1.96
CA PRO A 187 -12.52 -6.05 0.95
C PRO A 187 -13.21 -5.78 -0.39
N TYR A 188 -12.81 -4.69 -1.04
CA TYR A 188 -13.18 -4.33 -2.42
C TYR A 188 -11.90 -4.04 -3.20
N CYS A 189 -11.97 -4.04 -4.53
CA CYS A 189 -10.84 -3.69 -5.38
C CYS A 189 -11.28 -2.99 -6.67
N GLY A 190 -10.30 -2.55 -7.46
CA GLY A 190 -10.49 -1.96 -8.79
C GLY A 190 -10.78 -0.46 -8.74
N ARG A 191 -10.79 0.19 -9.89
CA ARG A 191 -10.98 1.66 -9.99
C ARG A 191 -12.34 2.13 -9.49
N ILE A 192 -13.36 1.31 -9.71
CA ILE A 192 -14.68 1.44 -9.10
C ILE A 192 -14.74 0.33 -8.06
N PRO A 193 -14.88 0.63 -6.75
CA PRO A 193 -14.85 -0.39 -5.71
C PRO A 193 -15.92 -1.45 -5.96
N MET A 194 -15.50 -2.69 -6.22
CA MET A 194 -16.38 -3.85 -6.31
C MET A 194 -15.96 -4.90 -5.28
N PRO A 195 -16.92 -5.61 -4.64
CA PRO A 195 -16.61 -6.63 -3.65
C PRO A 195 -15.63 -7.66 -4.21
N LEU A 196 -14.58 -7.93 -3.43
CA LEU A 196 -13.57 -8.90 -3.79
C LEU A 196 -14.17 -10.32 -3.81
N GLN A 197 -13.98 -11.06 -4.91
CA GLN A 197 -14.53 -12.41 -5.08
C GLN A 197 -13.47 -13.49 -4.85
N ASN A 198 -12.23 -13.22 -5.27
CA ASN A 198 -11.08 -14.10 -5.08
C ASN A 198 -10.02 -13.45 -4.18
N VAL A 199 -9.08 -14.24 -3.67
CA VAL A 199 -8.00 -13.72 -2.81
C VAL A 199 -7.24 -12.60 -3.54
N PHE A 200 -7.02 -11.48 -2.85
CA PHE A 200 -6.14 -10.41 -3.31
C PHE A 200 -4.75 -10.65 -2.75
N LYS A 201 -3.86 -11.18 -3.57
CA LYS A 201 -2.51 -11.59 -3.19
C LYS A 201 -1.48 -10.58 -3.67
N ILE A 202 -0.74 -10.00 -2.73
CA ILE A 202 0.32 -9.02 -2.97
C ILE A 202 1.66 -9.72 -2.79
N ILE A 203 2.53 -9.66 -3.78
CA ILE A 203 3.84 -10.33 -3.77
C ILE A 203 4.93 -9.26 -3.86
N LEU A 204 5.82 -9.23 -2.88
CA LEU A 204 7.02 -8.41 -2.86
C LEU A 204 8.21 -9.25 -3.32
N LEU A 205 8.89 -8.80 -4.37
CA LEU A 205 10.06 -9.46 -4.94
C LEU A 205 11.33 -8.67 -4.63
N LYS A 206 12.38 -9.37 -4.19
CA LYS A 206 13.72 -8.79 -4.06
C LYS A 206 14.79 -9.85 -4.32
N ASN A 207 15.60 -9.63 -5.35
CA ASN A 207 16.49 -10.63 -5.92
C ASN A 207 15.70 -11.91 -6.27
N ALA A 208 16.21 -13.09 -5.88
CA ALA A 208 15.53 -14.38 -6.05
C ALA A 208 14.56 -14.73 -4.90
N GLN A 209 14.24 -13.78 -4.01
CA GLN A 209 13.37 -14.03 -2.85
C GLN A 209 12.04 -13.30 -2.99
N GLN A 210 11.00 -13.91 -2.43
CA GLN A 210 9.66 -13.35 -2.42
C GLN A 210 8.99 -13.50 -1.06
N LYS A 211 8.13 -12.53 -0.74
CA LYS A 211 7.19 -12.57 0.38
C LYS A 211 5.83 -12.14 -0.12
N HIS A 212 4.76 -12.70 0.44
CA HIS A 212 3.42 -12.34 0.02
C HIS A 212 2.49 -12.11 1.21
N LEU A 213 1.42 -11.36 0.93
CA LEU A 213 0.29 -11.13 1.81
C LEU A 213 -0.98 -11.38 1.02
N CYS A 214 -1.97 -11.93 1.70
CA CYS A 214 -3.25 -12.35 1.14
C CYS A 214 -4.36 -11.63 1.89
N ILE A 215 -5.32 -11.08 1.16
CA ILE A 215 -6.54 -10.52 1.71
C ILE A 215 -7.67 -11.43 1.27
N LEU A 216 -8.28 -12.12 2.24
CA LEU A 216 -9.34 -13.08 1.95
C LEU A 216 -10.65 -12.37 1.57
N PRO A 217 -11.39 -12.87 0.57
CA PRO A 217 -12.69 -12.32 0.22
C PRO A 217 -13.65 -12.45 1.41
N TYR A 218 -14.67 -11.58 1.44
CA TYR A 218 -15.71 -11.47 2.49
C TYR A 218 -15.22 -11.07 3.89
N SER A 219 -14.22 -11.76 4.45
CA SER A 219 -13.73 -11.49 5.81
C SER A 219 -12.75 -10.33 5.89
N GLY A 220 -12.05 -10.04 4.79
CA GLY A 220 -10.96 -9.07 4.77
C GLY A 220 -9.71 -9.54 5.54
N LEU A 221 -9.66 -10.78 6.03
CA LEU A 221 -8.53 -11.25 6.83
C LEU A 221 -7.20 -11.08 6.06
N ILE A 222 -6.24 -10.39 6.67
CA ILE A 222 -4.88 -10.20 6.14
C ILE A 222 -3.96 -11.28 6.72
N THR A 223 -3.47 -12.17 5.87
CA THR A 223 -2.64 -13.33 6.26
C THR A 223 -1.46 -13.52 5.31
N ALA A 224 -0.47 -14.31 5.73
CA ALA A 224 0.63 -14.74 4.88
C ALA A 224 0.30 -16.02 4.10
N GLU A 225 -0.83 -16.68 4.40
CA GLU A 225 -1.27 -17.91 3.75
C GLU A 225 -2.48 -17.63 2.85
N CYS A 226 -2.30 -17.83 1.54
CA CYS A 226 -3.34 -17.91 0.53
C CYS A 226 -3.63 -19.42 0.30
#